data_AF-A0A9C6WPG4-F1
#
_entry.id   AF-A0A9C6WPG4-F1
#
_cell.length_a   1.000
_cell.length_b   1.000
_cell.length_c   1.000
_cell.angle_alpha   90.00
_cell.angle_beta   90.00
_cell.angle_gamma   90.00
#
_symmetry.space_group_name_H-M   'P 1'
#
loop_
_entity.id
_entity.type
_entity.pdbx_description
1 polymer ?
#
loop_
_entity_poly.entity_id
_entity_poly.type
_entity_poly.pdbx_seq_one_letter_code
_entity_poly.pdbx_strand_id
1 'polypeptide(L)'
;MKVPRVESKLRVFSFKIQFMSQVIEFKKSLKAVNSACEEVRKSVKLKEIMKKILFLGNTLNQGTARGSAIGFKLDSLLKLTDTRASNNKMSLMHYLCKVLTDRSPGLLDFYLDLVSLEAATKYSFSSHKVN
;
A
#
# COMPACT_ATOMS: atom_id res chain seq x y z
N MET A 1 -20.93 -16.73 51.84
CA MET A 1 -21.84 -16.80 50.67
C MET A 1 -21.05 -17.20 49.43
N LYS A 2 -21.50 -18.21 48.67
CA LYS A 2 -20.87 -18.61 47.40
C LYS A 2 -21.57 -17.86 46.26
N VAL A 3 -20.85 -17.01 45.52
CA VAL A 3 -21.45 -16.26 44.41
C VAL A 3 -21.75 -17.23 43.27
N PRO A 4 -22.99 -17.32 42.77
CA PRO A 4 -23.31 -18.22 41.66
C PRO A 4 -22.74 -17.69 40.33
N ARG A 5 -22.29 -18.60 39.47
CA ARG A 5 -21.78 -18.34 38.11
C ARG A 5 -20.59 -17.36 38.05
N VAL A 6 -19.65 -17.48 38.98
CA VAL A 6 -18.50 -16.57 39.10
C VAL A 6 -17.74 -16.43 37.79
N GLU A 7 -17.38 -17.53 37.14
CA GLU A 7 -16.60 -17.51 35.91
C GLU A 7 -17.29 -16.76 34.77
N SER A 8 -18.59 -17.01 34.53
CA SER A 8 -19.37 -16.29 33.52
C SER A 8 -19.47 -14.80 33.85
N LYS A 9 -19.67 -14.44 35.12
CA LYS A 9 -19.72 -13.03 35.56
C LYS A 9 -18.38 -12.32 35.36
N LEU A 10 -17.26 -12.98 35.68
CA LEU A 10 -15.92 -12.44 35.46
C LEU A 10 -15.63 -12.23 33.96
N ARG A 11 -16.04 -13.16 33.08
CA ARG A 11 -15.91 -12.98 31.63
C ARG A 11 -16.70 -11.76 31.12
N VAL A 12 -17.95 -11.61 31.56
CA VAL A 12 -18.78 -10.45 31.17
C VAL A 12 -18.20 -9.14 31.71
N PHE A 13 -17.70 -9.12 32.94
CA PHE A 13 -17.05 -7.93 33.49
C PHE A 13 -15.76 -7.58 32.76
N SER A 14 -14.92 -8.57 32.46
CA SER A 14 -13.71 -8.38 31.65
C SER A 14 -14.05 -7.78 30.28
N PHE A 15 -15.03 -8.38 29.59
CA PHE A 15 -15.52 -7.85 28.31
C PHE A 15 -16.02 -6.42 28.44
N LYS A 16 -16.89 -6.12 29.43
CA LYS A 16 -17.43 -4.77 29.63
C LYS A 16 -16.32 -3.73 29.86
N ILE A 17 -15.28 -4.09 30.60
CA ILE A 17 -14.13 -3.23 30.89
C ILE A 17 -13.32 -2.97 29.60
N GLN A 18 -13.10 -4.00 28.79
CA GLN A 18 -12.23 -3.92 27.60
C GLN A 18 -12.93 -3.43 26.33
N PHE A 19 -14.26 -3.58 26.25
CA PHE A 19 -15.04 -3.40 25.02
C PHE A 19 -14.79 -2.05 24.35
N MET A 20 -14.87 -0.96 25.11
CA MET A 20 -14.69 0.38 24.54
C MET A 20 -13.27 0.59 23.99
N SER A 21 -12.25 0.07 24.68
CA SER A 21 -10.87 0.15 24.20
C SER A 21 -10.69 -0.61 22.89
N GLN A 22 -11.22 -1.84 22.81
CA GLN A 22 -11.14 -2.67 21.61
C GLN A 22 -11.90 -2.03 20.43
N VAL A 23 -13.08 -1.45 20.67
CA VAL A 23 -13.84 -0.74 19.64
C VAL A 23 -13.09 0.49 19.12
N ILE A 24 -12.45 1.26 19.99
CA ILE A 24 -11.66 2.43 19.59
C ILE A 24 -10.46 2.02 18.74
N GLU A 25 -9.74 0.98 19.15
CA GLU A 25 -8.59 0.45 18.41
C GLU A 25 -9.00 -0.07 17.03
N PHE A 26 -10.09 -0.83 16.97
CA PHE A 26 -10.64 -1.35 15.73
C PHE A 26 -11.07 -0.22 14.78
N LYS A 27 -11.77 0.81 15.28
CA LYS A 27 -12.14 1.98 14.48
C LYS A 27 -10.92 2.72 13.94
N LYS A 28 -9.85 2.84 14.74
CA LYS A 28 -8.60 3.47 14.30
C LYS A 28 -7.96 2.69 13.15
N SER A 29 -7.92 1.36 13.26
CA SER A 29 -7.43 0.48 12.19
C SER A 29 -8.22 0.66 10.90
N LEU A 30 -9.55 0.59 10.96
CA LEU A 30 -10.41 0.78 9.79
C LEU A 30 -10.23 2.16 9.16
N LYS A 31 -10.13 3.22 9.97
CA LYS A 31 -9.92 4.58 9.47
C LYS A 31 -8.60 4.70 8.73
N ALA A 32 -7.52 4.13 9.26
CA ALA A 32 -6.21 4.17 8.62
C ALA A 32 -6.21 3.45 7.25
N VAL A 33 -6.80 2.25 7.18
CA VAL A 33 -6.92 1.50 5.91
C VAL A 33 -7.78 2.27 4.90
N ASN A 34 -8.94 2.77 5.33
CA ASN A 34 -9.84 3.52 4.45
C ASN A 34 -9.18 4.80 3.91
N SER A 35 -8.48 5.56 4.76
CA SER A 35 -7.73 6.74 4.33
C SER A 35 -6.65 6.37 3.31
N ALA A 36 -5.86 5.33 3.56
CA ALA A 36 -4.82 4.88 2.63
C ALA A 36 -5.39 4.46 1.27
N CYS A 37 -6.52 3.74 1.25
CA CYS A 37 -7.20 3.38 0.01
C CYS A 37 -7.66 4.63 -0.78
N GLU A 38 -8.25 5.61 -0.09
CA GLU A 38 -8.70 6.85 -0.72
C GLU A 38 -7.54 7.70 -1.25
N GLU A 39 -6.45 7.82 -0.50
CA GLU A 39 -5.22 8.49 -0.89
C GLU A 39 -4.62 7.88 -2.17
N VAL A 40 -4.44 6.55 -2.20
CA VAL A 40 -3.96 5.81 -3.38
C VAL A 40 -4.89 6.01 -4.58
N ARG A 41 -6.21 5.94 -4.37
CA ARG A 41 -7.21 6.10 -5.43
C ARG A 41 -7.24 7.52 -6.00
N LYS A 42 -7.01 8.53 -5.18
CA LYS A 42 -7.12 9.94 -5.53
C LYS A 42 -5.80 10.56 -6.02
N SER A 43 -4.65 10.03 -5.63
CA SER A 43 -3.35 10.56 -6.06
C SER A 43 -3.23 10.58 -7.58
N VAL A 44 -3.27 11.78 -8.16
CA VAL A 44 -3.04 12.01 -9.59
C VAL A 44 -1.58 11.75 -9.92
N LYS A 45 -0.66 12.14 -9.02
CA LYS A 45 0.78 11.96 -9.19
C LYS A 45 1.15 10.48 -9.32
N LEU A 46 0.59 9.63 -8.45
CA LEU A 46 0.79 8.18 -8.53
C LEU A 46 0.29 7.62 -9.88
N LYS A 47 -0.88 8.05 -10.36
CA LYS A 47 -1.42 7.61 -11.66
C LYS A 47 -0.49 7.98 -12.82
N GLU A 48 0.05 9.19 -12.82
CA GLU A 48 0.99 9.63 -13.87
C GLU A 48 2.31 8.86 -13.83
N ILE A 49 2.82 8.52 -12.63
CA ILE A 49 3.98 7.65 -12.48
C ILE A 49 3.69 6.25 -13.04
N MET A 50 2.53 5.66 -12.72
CA MET A 50 2.13 4.35 -13.25
C MET A 50 2.02 4.36 -14.78
N LYS A 51 1.50 5.44 -15.39
CA LYS A 51 1.48 5.60 -16.86
C LYS A 51 2.88 5.65 -17.46
N LYS A 52 3.81 6.39 -16.85
CA LYS A 52 5.21 6.44 -17.31
C LYS A 52 5.88 5.07 -17.20
N ILE A 53 5.63 4.33 -16.12
CA ILE A 53 6.12 2.94 -15.97
C ILE A 53 5.54 2.04 -17.06
N LEU A 54 4.23 2.14 -17.34
CA LEU A 54 3.59 1.38 -18.41
C LEU A 54 4.22 1.69 -19.78
N PHE A 55 4.45 2.97 -20.07
CA PHE A 55 5.10 3.41 -21.31
C PHE A 55 6.51 2.84 -21.46
N LEU A 56 7.34 2.92 -20.40
CA LEU A 56 8.68 2.34 -20.40
C LEU A 56 8.64 0.83 -20.58
N GLY A 57 7.76 0.14 -19.84
CA GLY A 57 7.57 -1.30 -19.97
C GLY A 57 7.17 -1.71 -21.38
N ASN A 58 6.22 -1.01 -22.01
CA ASN A 58 5.79 -1.28 -23.38
C ASN A 58 6.90 -1.02 -24.41
N THR A 59 7.71 0.03 -24.20
CA THR A 59 8.85 0.34 -25.07
C THR A 59 9.90 -0.76 -24.99
N LEU A 60 10.26 -1.21 -23.79
CA LEU A 60 11.25 -2.25 -23.59
C LEU A 60 10.79 -3.64 -24.06
N ASN A 61 9.50 -3.92 -23.96
CA ASN A 61 8.91 -5.21 -24.37
C ASN A 61 8.32 -5.19 -25.78
N GLN A 62 8.61 -4.15 -26.59
CA GLN A 62 8.12 -4.05 -27.96
C GLN A 62 8.54 -5.29 -28.77
N GLY A 63 7.60 -5.85 -29.52
CA GLY A 63 7.84 -7.08 -30.31
C GLY A 63 7.80 -8.39 -29.52
N THR A 64 7.55 -8.34 -28.20
CA THR A 64 7.32 -9.54 -27.37
C THR A 64 5.83 -9.71 -27.03
N ALA A 65 5.46 -10.87 -26.49
CA ALA A 65 4.11 -11.10 -25.94
C ALA A 65 3.73 -10.18 -24.77
N ARG A 66 4.69 -9.44 -24.20
CA ARG A 66 4.49 -8.47 -23.12
C ARG A 66 4.47 -7.01 -23.61
N GLY A 67 4.61 -6.78 -24.92
CA GLY A 67 4.47 -5.45 -25.53
C GLY A 67 3.01 -5.01 -25.61
N SER A 68 2.79 -3.71 -25.81
CA SER A 68 1.45 -3.11 -25.98
C SER A 68 0.44 -3.44 -24.86
N ALA A 69 0.93 -3.62 -23.63
CA ALA A 69 0.09 -3.86 -22.48
C ALA A 69 -0.77 -2.63 -22.16
N ILE A 70 -2.00 -2.86 -21.69
CA ILE A 70 -2.91 -1.81 -21.19
C ILE A 70 -2.70 -1.50 -19.71
N GLY A 71 -1.94 -2.34 -19.00
CA GLY A 71 -1.67 -2.23 -17.57
C GLY A 71 -0.70 -3.32 -17.12
N PHE A 72 -0.32 -3.29 -15.84
CA PHE A 72 0.58 -4.28 -15.24
C PHE A 72 0.14 -4.61 -13.80
N LYS A 73 0.55 -5.78 -13.32
CA LYS A 73 0.35 -6.17 -11.90
C LYS A 73 1.29 -5.37 -11.00
N LEU A 74 0.84 -4.97 -9.81
CA LEU A 74 1.64 -4.16 -8.87
C LEU A 74 2.98 -4.80 -8.50
N ASP A 75 3.07 -6.13 -8.39
CA ASP A 75 4.33 -6.85 -8.13
C ASP A 75 5.40 -6.60 -9.20
N SER A 76 5.01 -6.13 -10.40
CA SER A 76 5.95 -5.75 -11.47
C SER A 76 6.78 -4.53 -11.10
N LEU A 77 6.34 -3.70 -10.14
CA LEU A 77 7.08 -2.53 -9.66
C LEU A 77 8.42 -2.94 -9.04
N LEU A 78 8.49 -4.13 -8.41
CA LEU A 78 9.73 -4.66 -7.85
C LEU A 78 10.79 -4.91 -8.93
N LYS A 79 10.38 -5.17 -10.17
CA LYS A 79 11.31 -5.45 -11.28
C LYS A 79 12.02 -4.19 -11.80
N LEU A 80 11.58 -3.00 -11.40
CA LEU A 80 12.22 -1.74 -11.83
C LEU A 80 13.64 -1.61 -11.28
N THR A 81 13.90 -2.14 -10.09
CA THR A 81 15.25 -2.17 -9.50
C THR A 81 16.13 -3.26 -10.12
N ASP A 82 15.52 -4.35 -10.58
CA ASP A 82 16.21 -5.52 -11.11
C ASP A 82 16.56 -5.38 -12.60
N THR A 83 15.73 -4.67 -13.37
CA THR A 83 15.96 -4.45 -14.80
C THR A 83 17.07 -3.42 -14.98
N ARG A 84 18.20 -3.83 -15.57
CA ARG A 84 19.39 -2.99 -15.73
C ARG A 84 19.75 -2.76 -17.20
N ALA A 85 20.40 -1.62 -17.46
CA ALA A 85 21.07 -1.38 -18.72
C ALA A 85 22.18 -2.41 -18.96
N SER A 86 22.57 -2.62 -20.22
CA SER A 86 23.61 -3.59 -20.61
C SER A 86 24.95 -3.40 -19.89
N ASN A 87 25.27 -2.16 -19.51
CA ASN A 87 26.49 -1.83 -18.75
C ASN A 87 26.36 -2.04 -17.23
N ASN A 88 25.22 -2.52 -16.74
CA ASN A 88 24.86 -2.73 -15.33
C ASN A 88 24.96 -1.51 -14.39
N LYS A 89 25.29 -0.31 -14.89
CA LYS A 89 25.47 0.91 -14.08
C LYS A 89 24.17 1.58 -13.67
N MET A 90 23.08 1.34 -14.42
CA MET A 90 21.80 2.01 -14.23
C MET A 90 20.67 0.98 -14.27
N SER A 91 19.78 1.01 -13.28
CA SER A 91 18.52 0.27 -13.34
C SER A 91 17.40 1.11 -13.96
N LEU A 92 16.31 0.47 -14.36
CA LEU A 92 15.14 1.13 -14.89
C LEU A 92 14.53 2.10 -13.87
N MET A 93 14.62 1.79 -12.56
CA MET A 93 14.23 2.71 -11.49
C MET A 93 15.08 3.98 -11.49
N HIS A 94 16.42 3.87 -11.60
CA HIS A 94 17.28 5.05 -11.71
C HIS A 94 16.92 5.90 -12.94
N TYR A 95 16.62 5.24 -14.07
CA TYR A 95 16.23 5.92 -15.29
C TYR A 95 14.89 6.64 -15.13
N LEU A 96 13.90 5.99 -14.52
CA LEU A 96 12.63 6.61 -14.20
C LEU A 96 12.81 7.85 -13.32
N CYS A 97 13.59 7.77 -12.24
CA CYS A 97 13.88 8.91 -11.38
C CYS A 97 14.50 10.06 -12.17
N LYS A 98 15.52 9.79 -13.01
CA LYS A 98 16.14 10.81 -13.86
C LYS A 98 15.12 11.49 -14.77
N VAL A 99 14.29 10.70 -15.47
CA VAL A 99 13.25 11.23 -16.38
C VAL A 99 12.21 12.06 -15.62
N LEU A 100 11.83 11.63 -14.41
CA LEU A 100 10.90 12.39 -13.57
C LEU A 100 11.52 13.72 -13.12
N THR A 101 12.77 13.73 -12.68
CA THR A 101 13.48 14.97 -12.32
C THR A 101 13.58 15.94 -13.49
N ASP A 102 13.94 15.44 -14.68
CA ASP A 102 14.18 16.30 -15.85
C ASP A 102 12.87 16.83 -16.47
N ARG A 103 11.79 16.03 -16.47
CA ARG A 103 10.57 16.33 -17.24
C ARG A 103 9.31 16.56 -16.42
N SER A 104 9.27 16.10 -15.17
CA SER A 104 8.06 16.13 -14.35
C SER A 104 8.39 16.19 -12.85
N PRO A 105 9.18 17.18 -12.39
CA PRO A 105 9.71 17.20 -11.01
C PRO A 105 8.59 17.26 -9.96
N GLY A 106 7.44 17.84 -10.27
CA GLY A 106 6.25 17.86 -9.40
C GLY A 106 5.57 16.49 -9.18
N LEU A 107 6.12 15.40 -9.74
CA LEU A 107 5.72 14.03 -9.42
C LEU A 107 6.62 13.38 -8.38
N LEU A 108 7.80 13.95 -8.08
CA LEU A 108 8.78 13.34 -7.18
C LEU A 108 8.28 13.26 -5.73
N ASP A 109 7.36 14.15 -5.36
CA ASP A 109 6.74 14.24 -4.05
C ASP A 109 5.39 13.51 -3.97
N PHE A 110 5.08 12.59 -4.90
CA PHE A 110 3.82 11.82 -4.90
C PHE A 110 3.55 11.07 -3.58
N TYR A 111 4.61 10.68 -2.87
CA TYR A 111 4.50 9.97 -1.60
C TYR A 111 3.86 10.85 -0.50
N LEU A 112 3.88 12.18 -0.66
CA LEU A 112 3.17 13.10 0.23
C LEU A 112 1.64 12.99 0.10
N ASP A 113 1.14 12.43 -1.00
CA ASP A 113 -0.29 12.13 -1.16
C ASP A 113 -0.70 10.88 -0.35
N LEU A 114 0.26 10.09 0.17
CA LEU A 114 0.06 8.73 0.70
C LEU A 114 0.40 8.60 2.20
N VAL A 115 0.06 9.62 2.98
CA VAL A 115 0.45 9.75 4.39
C VAL A 115 -0.06 8.62 5.29
N SER A 116 -1.21 8.03 4.98
CA SER A 116 -1.82 6.96 5.78
C SER A 116 -1.29 5.58 5.42
N LEU A 117 -0.51 5.45 4.33
CA LEU A 117 -0.13 4.16 3.77
C LEU A 117 0.76 3.36 4.74
N GLU A 118 1.76 3.98 5.37
CA GLU A 118 2.63 3.30 6.33
C GLU A 118 1.90 2.88 7.60
N ALA A 119 0.95 3.69 8.09
CA ALA A 119 0.12 3.30 9.21
C ALA A 119 -0.78 2.13 8.85
N ALA A 120 -1.33 2.10 7.64
CA ALA A 120 -2.20 1.04 7.15
C ALA A 120 -1.50 -0.32 7.05
N THR A 121 -0.20 -0.38 6.71
CA THR A 121 0.53 -1.65 6.61
C THR A 121 0.67 -2.40 7.93
N LYS A 122 0.55 -1.70 9.06
CA LYS A 122 0.64 -2.28 10.41
C LYS A 122 -0.63 -3.04 10.81
N TYR A 123 -1.72 -2.86 10.06
CA TYR A 123 -2.98 -3.54 10.32
C TYR A 123 -3.13 -4.75 9.40
N SER A 124 -3.10 -5.95 9.97
CA SER A 124 -3.49 -7.16 9.25
C SER A 124 -4.94 -7.52 9.56
N PHE A 125 -5.72 -7.86 8.54
CA PHE A 125 -7.07 -8.42 8.74
C PHE A 125 -7.03 -9.81 9.41
N SER A 126 -5.89 -10.51 9.37
CA SER A 126 -5.76 -11.85 9.99
C SER A 126 -5.67 -11.81 11.52
N SER A 127 -5.24 -10.70 12.12
CA SER A 127 -5.22 -10.54 13.58
C SER A 127 -6.59 -10.19 14.18
N HIS A 128 -7.60 -9.97 13.34
CA HIS A 128 -8.96 -9.59 13.73
C HIS A 128 -9.98 -10.72 13.53
N LYS A 129 -9.53 -11.96 13.25
CA LYS A 129 -10.41 -13.13 13.30
C LYS A 129 -10.82 -13.37 14.76
N VAL A 130 -12.03 -12.95 15.08
CA VAL A 130 -12.71 -13.31 16.32
C VAL A 130 -12.96 -14.81 16.28
N ASN A 131 -12.23 -15.57 17.10
CA ASN A 131 -12.60 -16.94 17.47
C ASN A 131 -13.71 -16.91 18.51
#